data_AF-A0A1I6HHC3-F1
#
_entry.id   AF-A0A1I6HHC3-F1
#
_cell.length_a   1.000
_cell.length_b   1.000
_cell.length_c   1.000
_cell.angle_alpha   90.00
_cell.angle_beta   90.00
_cell.angle_gamma   90.00
#
_symmetry.space_group_name_H-M   'P 1'
#
loop_
_entity.id
_entity.type
_entity.pdbx_description
1 polymer ?
#
loop_
_entity_poly.entity_id
_entity_poly.type
_entity_poly.pdbx_seq_one_letter_code
_entity_poly.pdbx_strand_id
1 'polypeptide(L)'
;MKKFIEIITNIWKIEELRSRILITLGLLLVYRFGAQVVLPGIDTTQLAELSSNTEQGILGILNAFTGGAFANASVFALGIMPYISASIVVQLMGIAIPYLQKLDKEGESGRKTKNQITRWLTIAICIIQAPTYLLSLGALGVPDSAFLLGKGLSFMVPSVIILVTGCVFAMWLGEKITDKGIGNGISLLIMIGIIATLPQAFLQESASRLNGNGGPMLILVEVILWFVVILASVLLVMAMRRVPVQYARRTASGGYEKNIMGSRQYIPLKLNASGVMPIIFAQAIMFAPGLIGSSFNDTAIGQWMEVQFSDIFGLAYNILFGLLIIIFTYFYTAITVPTNKMADDLKRSGGFIPGIRPGKDTADFLDKVMSLITFPGSIFLAILAVFPAIVVKLMDIQANWALFYGGTSLLIMVGVAIDTVQQVNSYLLNRHYDGLMKSGKNRKVA
;
A
#
# COMPACT_ATOMS: atom_id res chain seq x y z
N MET A 1 -16.73 10.82 21.06
CA MET A 1 -16.76 9.49 21.71
C MET A 1 -18.06 8.72 21.47
N LYS A 2 -19.26 9.28 21.75
CA LYS A 2 -20.55 8.58 21.51
C LYS A 2 -20.73 8.03 20.08
N LYS A 3 -20.42 8.83 19.05
CA LYS A 3 -20.47 8.40 17.64
C LYS A 3 -19.53 7.23 17.30
N PHE A 4 -18.33 7.17 17.90
CA PHE A 4 -17.37 6.09 17.63
C PHE A 4 -17.84 4.77 18.24
N ILE A 5 -18.34 4.82 19.47
CA ILE A 5 -18.91 3.66 20.16
C ILE A 5 -20.20 3.21 19.47
N GLU A 6 -21.06 4.12 19.02
CA GLU A 6 -22.24 3.79 18.20
C GLU A 6 -21.86 3.13 16.87
N ILE A 7 -20.83 3.61 16.18
CA ILE A 7 -20.34 3.01 14.94
C ILE A 7 -19.84 1.58 15.20
N ILE A 8 -19.01 1.37 16.22
CA ILE A 8 -18.54 0.02 16.60
C ILE A 8 -19.72 -0.88 16.98
N THR A 9 -20.67 -0.37 17.74
CA THR A 9 -21.86 -1.13 18.16
C THR A 9 -22.75 -1.48 16.97
N ASN A 10 -22.90 -0.57 15.99
CA ASN A 10 -23.66 -0.81 14.77
C ASN A 10 -22.94 -1.79 13.82
N ILE A 11 -21.61 -1.73 13.74
CA ILE A 11 -20.77 -2.72 13.03
C ILE A 11 -21.00 -4.11 13.65
N TRP A 12 -21.00 -4.21 14.98
CA TRP A 12 -21.13 -5.48 15.69
C TRP A 12 -22.55 -6.06 15.71
N LYS A 13 -23.57 -5.22 15.51
CA LYS A 13 -24.96 -5.64 15.30
C LYS A 13 -25.19 -6.32 13.96
N ILE A 14 -24.31 -6.13 12.98
CA ILE A 14 -24.47 -6.71 11.64
C ILE A 14 -23.70 -8.02 11.55
N GLU A 15 -24.43 -9.13 11.57
CA GLU A 15 -23.86 -10.48 11.60
C GLU A 15 -22.93 -10.77 10.41
N GLU A 16 -23.28 -10.33 9.20
CA GLU A 16 -22.44 -10.52 8.01
C GLU A 16 -21.11 -9.73 8.12
N LEU A 17 -21.17 -8.49 8.58
CA LEU A 17 -20.01 -7.61 8.70
C LEU A 17 -19.10 -8.07 9.85
N ARG A 18 -19.69 -8.52 10.96
CA ARG A 18 -18.98 -9.20 12.04
C ARG A 18 -18.26 -10.46 11.54
N SER A 19 -18.93 -11.31 10.77
CA SER A 19 -18.33 -12.53 10.20
C SER A 19 -17.13 -12.21 9.32
N ARG A 20 -17.26 -11.21 8.43
CA ARG A 20 -16.16 -10.75 7.57
C ARG A 20 -14.98 -10.20 8.40
N ILE A 21 -15.23 -9.38 9.42
CA ILE A 21 -14.18 -8.86 10.33
C ILE A 21 -13.47 -10.02 11.04
N LEU A 22 -14.22 -11.00 11.58
CA LEU A 22 -13.65 -12.13 12.30
C LEU A 22 -12.81 -13.02 11.38
N ILE A 23 -13.25 -13.25 10.13
CA ILE A 23 -12.46 -13.97 9.12
C ILE A 23 -11.18 -13.19 8.82
N THR A 24 -11.27 -11.88 8.59
CA THR A 24 -10.09 -11.03 8.35
C THR A 24 -9.11 -11.12 9.52
N LEU A 25 -9.55 -10.88 10.75
CA LEU A 25 -8.70 -10.97 11.95
C LEU A 25 -8.11 -12.37 12.16
N GLY A 26 -8.88 -13.43 11.92
CA GLY A 26 -8.41 -14.80 12.01
C GLY A 26 -7.29 -15.11 11.01
N LEU A 27 -7.47 -14.73 9.74
CA LEU A 27 -6.45 -14.93 8.71
C LEU A 27 -5.19 -14.08 8.96
N LEU A 28 -5.35 -12.88 9.52
CA LEU A 28 -4.22 -12.02 9.93
C LEU A 28 -3.45 -12.61 11.10
N LEU A 29 -4.14 -13.24 12.06
CA LEU A 29 -3.50 -13.96 13.17
C LEU A 29 -2.68 -15.15 12.65
N VAL A 30 -3.22 -15.91 11.69
CA VAL A 30 -2.48 -17.01 11.03
C VAL A 30 -1.22 -16.48 10.33
N TYR A 31 -1.32 -15.36 9.60
CA TYR A 31 -0.16 -14.72 8.99
C TYR A 31 0.89 -14.34 10.03
N ARG A 32 0.45 -13.75 11.15
CA ARG A 32 1.35 -13.33 12.23
C ARG A 32 2.04 -14.51 12.90
N PHE A 33 1.32 -15.61 13.12
CA PHE A 33 1.88 -16.83 13.68
C PHE A 33 2.98 -17.39 12.77
N GLY A 34 2.73 -17.52 11.46
CA GLY A 34 3.76 -18.03 10.56
C GLY A 34 4.94 -17.08 10.34
N ALA A 35 4.79 -15.78 10.60
CA ALA A 35 5.92 -14.83 10.61
C ALA A 35 6.89 -15.05 11.78
N GLN A 36 6.47 -15.78 12.82
CA GLN A 36 7.32 -16.18 13.95
C GLN A 36 7.88 -17.61 13.80
N VAL A 37 7.35 -18.40 12.86
CA VAL A 37 7.85 -19.76 12.60
C VAL A 37 9.14 -19.65 11.78
N VAL A 38 10.26 -19.98 12.40
CA VAL A 38 11.60 -19.89 11.80
C VAL A 38 11.84 -21.04 10.82
N LEU A 39 12.63 -20.78 9.78
CA LEU A 39 13.04 -21.80 8.82
C LEU A 39 13.78 -22.95 9.52
N PRO A 40 13.40 -24.22 9.25
CA PRO A 40 14.12 -25.38 9.77
C PRO A 40 15.59 -25.34 9.32
N GLY A 41 16.52 -25.42 10.28
CA GLY A 41 17.96 -25.40 10.03
C GLY A 41 18.67 -24.07 10.32
N ILE A 42 17.93 -23.05 10.80
CA ILE A 42 18.49 -21.77 11.27
C ILE A 42 18.30 -21.66 12.79
N ASP A 43 19.38 -21.37 13.52
CA ASP A 43 19.34 -21.12 14.97
C ASP A 43 18.89 -19.70 15.30
N THR A 44 17.70 -19.57 15.90
CA THR A 44 17.09 -18.29 16.31
C THR A 44 17.92 -17.47 17.30
N THR A 45 18.81 -18.09 18.07
CA THR A 45 19.61 -17.40 19.10
C THR A 45 20.75 -16.59 18.50
N GLN A 46 21.23 -17.00 17.32
CA GLN A 46 22.31 -16.34 16.57
C GLN A 46 21.78 -15.32 15.55
N LEU A 47 20.46 -15.10 15.50
CA LEU A 47 19.81 -14.11 14.61
C LEU A 47 19.75 -12.71 15.22
N ALA A 48 20.17 -12.51 16.46
CA ALA A 48 20.19 -11.20 17.09
C ALA A 48 21.09 -10.21 16.33
N GLU A 49 22.24 -10.68 15.81
CA GLU A 49 23.15 -9.87 14.98
C GLU A 49 22.56 -9.56 13.60
N LEU A 50 21.84 -10.52 13.00
CA LEU A 50 21.07 -10.26 11.79
C LEU A 50 20.02 -9.18 12.05
N SER A 51 19.30 -9.24 13.18
CA SER A 51 18.31 -8.23 13.53
C SER A 51 18.96 -6.86 13.66
N SER A 52 20.09 -6.72 14.37
CA SER A 52 20.76 -5.43 14.53
C SER A 52 21.31 -4.85 13.23
N ASN A 53 21.83 -5.71 12.33
CA ASN A 53 22.31 -5.27 11.02
C ASN A 53 21.16 -4.95 10.05
N THR A 54 20.03 -5.64 10.20
CA THR A 54 18.80 -5.41 9.41
C THR A 54 18.11 -4.09 9.79
N GLU A 55 18.40 -3.51 10.95
CA GLU A 55 17.88 -2.19 11.36
C GLU A 55 18.46 -1.03 10.52
N GLN A 56 19.51 -1.27 9.72
CA GLN A 56 20.12 -0.25 8.88
C GLN A 56 19.70 -0.37 7.40
N GLY A 57 19.25 0.76 6.84
CA GLY A 57 19.02 0.93 5.40
C GLY A 57 17.81 0.16 4.84
N ILE A 58 17.93 -0.25 3.57
CA ILE A 58 16.87 -0.86 2.74
C ILE A 58 16.26 -2.12 3.36
N LEU A 59 17.05 -2.86 4.15
CA LEU A 59 16.62 -4.07 4.84
C LEU A 59 15.60 -3.78 5.96
N GLY A 60 15.68 -2.60 6.59
CA GLY A 60 14.72 -2.18 7.62
C GLY A 60 13.32 -1.97 7.06
N ILE A 61 13.20 -1.44 5.83
CA ILE A 61 11.91 -1.31 5.13
C ILE A 61 11.34 -2.69 4.78
N LEU A 62 12.17 -3.59 4.26
CA LEU A 62 11.78 -4.97 3.98
C LEU A 62 11.27 -5.67 5.25
N ASN A 63 11.97 -5.46 6.37
CA ASN A 63 11.59 -6.03 7.66
C ASN A 63 10.27 -5.45 8.18
N ALA A 64 10.05 -4.15 8.02
CA ALA A 64 8.79 -3.51 8.39
C ALA A 64 7.60 -4.04 7.55
N PHE A 65 7.77 -4.25 6.25
CA PHE A 65 6.70 -4.75 5.39
C PHE A 65 6.37 -6.22 5.61
N THR A 66 7.38 -7.01 6.01
CA THR A 66 7.21 -8.42 6.36
C THR A 66 6.83 -8.62 7.83
N GLY A 67 6.80 -7.55 8.63
CA GLY A 67 6.45 -7.59 10.05
C GLY A 67 7.48 -8.28 10.93
N GLY A 68 8.77 -8.18 10.63
CA GLY A 68 9.82 -8.88 11.38
C GLY A 68 10.15 -10.27 10.85
N ALA A 69 9.42 -10.75 9.83
CA ALA A 69 9.57 -12.09 9.29
C ALA A 69 10.91 -12.27 8.55
N PHE A 70 11.46 -11.19 7.99
CA PHE A 70 12.78 -11.11 7.36
C PHE A 70 13.90 -11.21 8.41
N ALA A 71 13.86 -10.38 9.46
CA ALA A 71 14.87 -10.41 10.53
C ALA A 71 14.90 -11.74 11.31
N ASN A 72 13.76 -12.43 11.41
CA ASN A 72 13.66 -13.74 12.08
C ASN A 72 13.91 -14.95 11.18
N ALA A 73 14.30 -14.75 9.91
CA ALA A 73 14.43 -15.81 8.90
C ALA A 73 13.26 -16.82 8.92
N SER A 74 12.04 -16.29 8.93
CA SER A 74 10.83 -17.11 9.03
C SER A 74 10.43 -17.78 7.71
N VAL A 75 9.45 -18.69 7.78
CA VAL A 75 8.80 -19.27 6.60
C VAL A 75 8.18 -18.20 5.69
N PHE A 76 7.85 -17.03 6.23
CA PHE A 76 7.38 -15.86 5.48
C PHE A 76 8.44 -14.77 5.30
N ALA A 77 9.73 -15.10 5.28
CA ALA A 77 10.79 -14.09 5.18
C ALA A 77 10.70 -13.20 3.93
N LEU A 78 10.29 -13.75 2.78
CA LEU A 78 10.01 -12.97 1.57
C LEU A 78 8.67 -12.19 1.64
N GLY A 79 7.81 -12.56 2.57
CA GLY A 79 6.49 -11.99 2.79
C GLY A 79 5.62 -12.01 1.53
N ILE A 80 5.07 -10.85 1.21
CA ILE A 80 4.16 -10.64 0.06
C ILE A 80 4.87 -9.87 -1.06
N MET A 81 6.15 -9.53 -0.88
CA MET A 81 6.89 -8.69 -1.82
C MET A 81 7.04 -9.29 -3.23
N PRO A 82 7.31 -10.60 -3.40
CA PRO A 82 7.34 -11.20 -4.73
C PRO A 82 6.00 -11.04 -5.47
N TYR A 83 4.88 -11.11 -4.74
CA TYR A 83 3.56 -10.89 -5.31
C TYR A 83 3.35 -9.42 -5.68
N ILE A 84 3.79 -8.49 -4.84
CA ILE A 84 3.74 -7.06 -5.15
C ILE A 84 4.52 -6.84 -6.46
N SER A 85 5.78 -7.26 -6.55
CA SER A 85 6.58 -7.16 -7.78
C SER A 85 5.91 -7.80 -8.99
N ALA A 86 5.30 -8.98 -8.85
CA ALA A 86 4.56 -9.61 -9.94
C ALA A 86 3.35 -8.77 -10.38
N SER A 87 2.56 -8.25 -9.43
CA SER A 87 1.38 -7.43 -9.72
C SER A 87 1.76 -6.13 -10.43
N ILE A 88 2.91 -5.55 -10.04
CA ILE A 88 3.50 -4.38 -10.66
C ILE A 88 3.83 -4.67 -12.13
N VAL A 89 4.55 -5.76 -12.39
CA VAL A 89 4.94 -6.16 -13.74
C VAL A 89 3.71 -6.43 -14.61
N VAL A 90 2.72 -7.18 -14.11
CA VAL A 90 1.49 -7.47 -14.86
C VAL A 90 0.69 -6.19 -15.15
N GLN A 91 0.67 -5.24 -14.22
CA GLN A 91 -0.02 -3.96 -14.42
C GLN A 91 0.68 -3.09 -15.48
N LEU A 92 2.01 -3.06 -15.49
CA LEU A 92 2.80 -2.38 -16.52
C LEU A 92 2.70 -3.06 -17.89
N MET A 93 2.78 -4.40 -17.92
CA MET A 93 2.56 -5.19 -19.14
C MET A 93 1.13 -4.99 -19.68
N GLY A 94 0.17 -4.74 -18.79
CA GLY A 94 -1.20 -4.35 -19.14
C GLY A 94 -1.27 -3.18 -20.12
N ILE A 95 -0.27 -2.29 -20.10
CA ILE A 95 -0.24 -1.11 -20.96
C ILE A 95 0.37 -1.47 -22.33
N ALA A 96 1.43 -2.25 -22.33
CA ALA A 96 2.15 -2.62 -23.55
C ALA A 96 1.44 -3.73 -24.36
N ILE A 97 0.69 -4.61 -23.69
CA ILE A 97 0.13 -5.82 -24.29
C ILE A 97 -1.40 -5.67 -24.45
N PRO A 98 -1.92 -5.60 -25.69
CA PRO A 98 -3.36 -5.44 -25.95
C PRO A 98 -4.23 -6.56 -25.39
N TYR A 99 -3.68 -7.77 -25.25
CA TYR A 99 -4.38 -8.90 -24.64
C TYR A 99 -4.74 -8.64 -23.17
N LEU A 100 -3.81 -8.10 -22.38
CA LEU A 100 -4.06 -7.75 -20.99
C LEU A 100 -5.05 -6.58 -20.87
N GLN A 101 -5.03 -5.63 -21.81
CA GLN A 101 -6.04 -4.56 -21.87
C GLN A 101 -7.45 -5.08 -22.18
N LYS A 102 -7.56 -6.13 -23.00
CA LYS A 102 -8.85 -6.79 -23.28
C LYS A 102 -9.40 -7.47 -22.04
N LEU A 103 -8.55 -8.16 -21.28
CA LEU A 103 -8.95 -8.76 -19.99
C LEU A 103 -9.51 -7.71 -19.02
N ASP A 104 -8.93 -6.51 -18.97
CA ASP A 104 -9.47 -5.43 -18.13
C ASP A 104 -10.88 -4.97 -18.57
N LYS A 105 -11.30 -5.23 -19.82
CA LYS A 105 -12.66 -4.94 -20.34
C LYS A 105 -13.65 -6.08 -20.10
N GLU A 106 -13.19 -7.30 -19.85
CA GLU A 106 -14.02 -8.50 -19.63
C GLU A 106 -14.59 -8.60 -18.20
N GLY A 107 -14.36 -7.58 -17.37
CA GLY A 107 -14.94 -7.50 -16.02
C GLY A 107 -14.34 -8.53 -15.05
N GLU A 108 -15.20 -9.23 -14.29
CA GLU A 108 -14.74 -10.17 -13.26
C GLU A 108 -13.96 -11.37 -13.82
N SER A 109 -14.34 -11.86 -15.00
CA SER A 109 -13.66 -12.98 -15.65
C SER A 109 -12.21 -12.61 -15.98
N GLY A 110 -12.00 -11.45 -16.60
CA GLY A 110 -10.67 -10.97 -16.96
C GLY A 110 -9.79 -10.65 -15.74
N ARG A 111 -10.39 -10.13 -14.66
CA ARG A 111 -9.67 -9.92 -13.38
C ARG A 111 -9.17 -11.25 -12.80
N LYS A 112 -9.95 -12.33 -12.85
CA LYS A 112 -9.52 -13.66 -12.39
C LYS A 112 -8.33 -14.17 -13.21
N THR A 113 -8.37 -14.03 -14.54
CA THR A 113 -7.27 -14.44 -15.41
C THR A 113 -6.01 -13.62 -15.14
N LYS A 114 -6.12 -12.30 -14.96
CA LYS A 114 -4.99 -11.42 -14.61
C LYS A 114 -4.37 -11.81 -13.26
N ASN A 115 -5.19 -12.18 -12.28
CA ASN A 115 -4.72 -12.69 -11.00
C ASN A 115 -3.99 -14.03 -11.15
N GLN A 116 -4.45 -14.93 -12.03
CA GLN A 116 -3.73 -16.18 -12.31
C GLN A 116 -2.36 -15.94 -12.95
N ILE A 117 -2.27 -15.00 -13.91
CA ILE A 117 -0.98 -14.61 -14.52
C ILE A 117 -0.04 -14.05 -13.44
N THR A 118 -0.57 -13.18 -12.58
CA THR A 118 0.18 -12.60 -11.45
C THR A 118 0.68 -13.68 -10.50
N ARG A 119 -0.14 -14.70 -10.23
CA ARG A 119 0.22 -15.85 -9.38
C ARG A 119 1.39 -16.66 -9.95
N TRP A 120 1.32 -17.01 -11.23
CA TRP A 120 2.41 -17.74 -11.89
C TRP A 120 3.70 -16.94 -11.94
N LEU A 121 3.60 -15.64 -12.21
CA LEU A 121 4.74 -14.74 -12.19
C LEU A 121 5.34 -14.61 -10.78
N THR A 122 4.50 -14.58 -9.74
CA THR A 122 4.95 -14.56 -8.34
C THR A 122 5.78 -15.78 -8.01
N ILE A 123 5.33 -16.98 -8.40
CA ILE A 123 6.07 -18.23 -8.17
C ILE A 123 7.43 -18.19 -8.87
N ALA A 124 7.47 -17.72 -10.12
CA ALA A 124 8.72 -17.57 -10.88
C ALA A 124 9.70 -16.59 -10.19
N ILE A 125 9.20 -15.45 -9.71
CA ILE A 125 10.01 -14.48 -8.97
C ILE A 125 10.53 -15.09 -7.65
N CYS A 126 9.69 -15.81 -6.91
CA CYS A 126 10.10 -16.47 -5.65
C CYS A 126 11.22 -17.50 -5.87
N ILE A 127 11.18 -18.25 -6.97
CA ILE A 127 12.22 -19.25 -7.28
C ILE A 127 13.58 -18.58 -7.49
N ILE A 128 13.62 -17.34 -7.99
CA ILE A 128 14.85 -16.58 -8.19
C ILE A 128 15.26 -15.83 -6.91
N GLN A 129 14.30 -15.25 -6.20
CA GLN A 129 14.57 -14.45 -5.00
C GLN A 129 14.90 -15.29 -3.76
N ALA A 130 14.29 -16.46 -3.58
CA ALA A 130 14.51 -17.30 -2.40
C ALA A 130 15.97 -17.78 -2.26
N PRO A 131 16.66 -18.28 -3.31
CA PRO A 131 18.08 -18.60 -3.23
C PRO A 131 18.94 -17.36 -2.94
N THR A 132 18.63 -16.22 -3.58
CA THR A 132 19.35 -14.96 -3.39
C THR A 132 19.28 -14.49 -1.94
N TYR A 133 18.10 -14.61 -1.32
CA TYR A 133 17.89 -14.31 0.09
C TYR A 133 18.68 -15.25 1.01
N LEU A 134 18.66 -16.56 0.75
CA LEU A 134 19.41 -17.53 1.59
C LEU A 134 20.92 -17.32 1.52
N LEU A 135 21.44 -16.92 0.35
CA LEU A 135 22.86 -16.57 0.19
C LEU A 135 23.20 -15.25 0.87
N SER A 136 22.31 -14.25 0.81
CA SER A 136 22.55 -12.96 1.45
C SER A 136 22.56 -13.06 2.98
N LEU A 137 21.83 -14.00 3.58
CA LEU A 137 21.87 -14.21 5.04
C LEU A 137 23.29 -14.43 5.58
N GLY A 138 24.12 -15.18 4.86
CA GLY A 138 25.53 -15.37 5.25
C GLY A 138 26.38 -14.11 5.13
N ALA A 139 26.06 -13.22 4.19
CA ALA A 139 26.73 -11.93 4.02
C ALA A 139 26.24 -10.87 5.02
N LEU A 140 25.03 -11.03 5.55
CA LEU A 140 24.39 -10.13 6.51
C LEU A 140 24.78 -10.39 7.97
N GLY A 141 25.78 -11.24 8.20
CA GLY A 141 26.36 -11.50 9.52
C GLY A 141 25.80 -12.73 10.23
N VAL A 142 25.01 -13.59 9.58
CA VAL A 142 24.62 -14.88 10.17
C VAL A 142 25.83 -15.82 10.16
N PRO A 143 26.37 -16.22 11.33
CA PRO A 143 27.53 -17.11 11.40
C PRO A 143 27.28 -18.44 10.70
N ASP A 144 28.32 -19.06 10.14
CA ASP A 144 28.24 -20.40 9.55
C ASP A 144 27.71 -21.46 10.55
N SER A 145 27.90 -21.22 11.86
CA SER A 145 27.37 -22.03 12.96
C SER A 145 25.85 -21.95 13.15
N ALA A 146 25.20 -20.92 12.64
CA ALA A 146 23.74 -20.78 12.73
C ALA A 146 23.02 -21.68 11.71
N PHE A 147 23.72 -22.18 10.68
CA PHE A 147 23.21 -23.17 9.73
C PHE A 147 23.44 -24.57 10.27
N LEU A 148 22.48 -25.08 11.07
CA LEU A 148 22.55 -26.38 11.75
C LEU A 148 22.74 -27.57 10.78
N LEU A 149 22.39 -27.40 9.51
CA LEU A 149 22.49 -28.41 8.43
C LEU A 149 23.60 -28.11 7.41
N GLY A 150 24.38 -27.04 7.62
CA GLY A 150 25.36 -26.52 6.66
C GLY A 150 24.73 -25.77 5.46
N LYS A 151 25.53 -25.01 4.71
CA LYS A 151 25.10 -24.22 3.53
C LYS A 151 24.91 -25.03 2.24
N GLY A 152 24.87 -26.36 2.33
CA GLY A 152 24.80 -27.25 1.17
C GLY A 152 23.46 -27.20 0.42
N LEU A 153 23.42 -27.82 -0.77
CA LEU A 153 22.19 -28.04 -1.55
C LEU A 153 21.09 -28.76 -0.73
N SER A 154 21.49 -29.55 0.27
CA SER A 154 20.61 -30.22 1.23
C SER A 154 19.79 -29.26 2.10
N PHE A 155 20.30 -28.06 2.39
CA PHE A 155 19.56 -27.01 3.13
C PHE A 155 18.89 -26.04 2.17
N MET A 156 19.55 -25.68 1.07
CA MET A 156 19.04 -24.67 0.13
C MET A 156 17.76 -25.13 -0.58
N VAL A 157 17.70 -26.37 -1.08
CA VAL A 157 16.52 -26.88 -1.81
C VAL A 157 15.26 -26.91 -0.94
N PRO A 158 15.25 -27.54 0.26
CA PRO A 158 14.06 -27.52 1.12
C PRO A 158 13.72 -26.12 1.62
N SER A 159 14.71 -25.28 1.93
CA SER A 159 14.46 -23.90 2.36
C SER A 159 13.82 -23.05 1.26
N VAL A 160 14.25 -23.19 0.01
CA VAL A 160 13.64 -22.51 -1.15
C VAL A 160 12.19 -22.98 -1.32
N ILE A 161 11.92 -24.28 -1.23
CA ILE A 161 10.56 -24.80 -1.31
C ILE A 161 9.69 -24.20 -0.20
N ILE A 162 10.17 -24.19 1.04
CA ILE A 162 9.45 -23.63 2.19
C ILE A 162 9.17 -22.13 2.00
N LEU A 163 10.16 -21.35 1.53
CA LEU A 163 10.01 -19.92 1.26
C LEU A 163 9.01 -19.64 0.12
N VAL A 164 9.07 -20.42 -0.96
CA VAL A 164 8.13 -20.31 -2.09
C VAL A 164 6.73 -20.67 -1.61
N THR A 165 6.55 -21.78 -0.92
CA THR A 165 5.27 -22.20 -0.35
C THR A 165 4.73 -21.17 0.64
N GLY A 166 5.60 -20.61 1.49
CA GLY A 166 5.26 -19.56 2.44
C GLY A 166 4.75 -18.30 1.74
N CYS A 167 5.44 -17.84 0.69
CA CYS A 167 5.00 -16.68 -0.10
C CYS A 167 3.66 -16.95 -0.81
N VAL A 168 3.48 -18.12 -1.43
CA VAL A 168 2.21 -18.50 -2.08
C VAL A 168 1.07 -18.57 -1.06
N PHE A 169 1.34 -19.08 0.14
CA PHE A 169 0.37 -19.13 1.22
C PHE A 169 0.00 -17.72 1.72
N ALA A 170 0.96 -16.82 1.89
CA ALA A 170 0.72 -15.43 2.26
C ALA A 170 -0.14 -14.70 1.21
N MET A 171 0.15 -14.91 -0.08
CA MET A 171 -0.67 -14.41 -1.19
C MET A 171 -2.10 -14.98 -1.12
N TRP A 172 -2.24 -16.29 -0.90
CA TRP A 172 -3.54 -16.94 -0.76
C TRP A 172 -4.36 -16.36 0.41
N LEU A 173 -3.72 -16.08 1.55
CA LEU A 173 -4.36 -15.39 2.68
C LEU A 173 -4.86 -14.01 2.26
N GLY A 174 -4.04 -13.23 1.54
CA GLY A 174 -4.42 -11.91 1.04
C GLY A 174 -5.62 -11.95 0.08
N GLU A 175 -5.64 -12.92 -0.85
CA GLU A 175 -6.77 -13.13 -1.75
C GLU A 175 -8.03 -13.54 -0.97
N LYS A 176 -7.91 -14.44 0.02
CA LYS A 176 -9.05 -14.86 0.85
C LYS A 176 -9.62 -13.75 1.72
N ILE A 177 -8.76 -12.87 2.25
CA ILE A 177 -9.22 -11.67 2.96
C ILE A 177 -9.97 -10.73 2.00
N THR A 178 -9.53 -10.62 0.74
CA THR A 178 -10.21 -9.78 -0.25
C THR A 178 -11.58 -10.35 -0.66
N ASP A 179 -11.69 -11.67 -0.82
CA ASP A 179 -12.94 -12.34 -1.21
C ASP A 179 -13.97 -12.39 -0.07
N LYS A 180 -13.54 -12.84 1.11
CA LYS A 180 -14.43 -13.17 2.25
C LYS A 180 -14.37 -12.16 3.39
N GLY A 181 -13.40 -11.26 3.39
CA GLY A 181 -13.19 -10.26 4.43
C GLY A 181 -13.70 -8.89 4.04
N ILE A 182 -13.01 -7.88 4.58
CA ILE A 182 -13.20 -6.45 4.31
C ILE A 182 -11.86 -5.88 3.85
N GLY A 183 -11.87 -4.94 2.91
CA GLY A 183 -10.65 -4.29 2.45
C GLY A 183 -9.95 -5.04 1.32
N ASN A 184 -8.79 -4.53 0.94
CA ASN A 184 -7.84 -5.25 0.12
C ASN A 184 -6.92 -6.07 1.06
N GLY A 185 -6.99 -7.39 0.96
CA GLY A 185 -6.26 -8.27 1.88
C GLY A 185 -4.75 -8.16 1.80
N ILE A 186 -4.20 -7.94 0.60
CA ILE A 186 -2.76 -7.72 0.41
C ILE A 186 -2.31 -6.45 1.14
N SER A 187 -3.07 -5.37 0.96
CA SER A 187 -2.77 -4.09 1.61
C SER A 187 -2.91 -4.17 3.14
N LEU A 188 -3.91 -4.93 3.64
CA LEU A 188 -4.09 -5.17 5.08
C LEU A 188 -2.93 -5.97 5.68
N LEU A 189 -2.42 -6.98 4.97
CA LEU A 189 -1.27 -7.76 5.45
C LEU A 189 -0.02 -6.87 5.60
N ILE A 190 0.27 -5.99 4.64
CA ILE A 190 1.38 -5.03 4.72
C ILE A 190 1.17 -4.06 5.88
N MET A 191 -0.04 -3.48 6.01
CA MET A 191 -0.39 -2.56 7.08
C MET A 191 -0.13 -3.20 8.46
N ILE A 192 -0.52 -4.45 8.63
CA ILE A 192 -0.35 -5.16 9.91
C ILE A 192 1.10 -5.53 10.16
N GLY A 193 1.87 -5.87 9.11
CA GLY A 193 3.31 -6.03 9.21
C GLY A 193 3.97 -4.77 9.80
N ILE A 194 3.64 -3.60 9.25
CA ILE A 194 4.14 -2.30 9.69
C ILE A 194 3.67 -1.98 11.13
N ILE A 195 2.38 -2.18 11.44
CA ILE A 195 1.85 -1.91 12.78
C ILE A 195 2.51 -2.81 13.83
N ALA A 196 2.88 -4.04 13.47
CA ALA A 196 3.47 -4.98 14.41
C ALA A 196 4.90 -4.61 14.85
N THR A 197 5.63 -3.84 14.04
CA THR A 197 6.98 -3.36 14.39
C THR A 197 6.95 -2.00 15.12
N LEU A 198 5.81 -1.29 15.09
CA LEU A 198 5.66 0.02 15.74
C LEU A 198 5.91 -0.02 17.26
N PRO A 199 5.34 -0.95 18.05
CA PRO A 199 5.58 -0.99 19.49
C PRO A 199 7.05 -1.21 19.85
N GLN A 200 7.74 -2.07 19.11
CA GLN A 200 9.16 -2.33 19.31
C GLN A 200 9.99 -1.10 19.00
N ALA A 201 9.73 -0.43 17.86
CA ALA A 201 10.43 0.79 17.47
C ALA A 201 10.23 1.92 18.49
N PHE A 202 9.01 2.07 19.03
CA PHE A 202 8.72 3.07 20.07
C PHE A 202 9.46 2.77 21.38
N LEU A 203 9.52 1.50 21.80
CA LEU A 203 10.24 1.10 23.02
C LEU A 203 11.75 1.25 22.86
N GLN A 204 12.31 0.90 21.71
CA GLN A 204 13.73 1.09 21.40
C GLN A 204 14.10 2.58 21.42
N GLU A 205 13.29 3.44 20.80
CA GLU A 205 13.52 4.89 20.82
C GLU A 205 13.36 5.45 22.24
N SER A 206 12.31 5.05 22.95
CA SER A 206 12.10 5.50 24.33
C SER A 206 13.27 5.10 25.22
N ALA A 207 13.81 3.88 25.07
CA ALA A 207 14.98 3.43 25.81
C ALA A 207 16.26 4.17 25.40
N SER A 208 16.45 4.47 24.10
CA SER A 208 17.62 5.22 23.63
C SER A 208 17.59 6.67 24.13
N ARG A 209 16.42 7.30 24.15
CA ARG A 209 16.22 8.68 24.61
C ARG A 209 16.25 8.84 26.13
N LEU A 210 15.83 7.82 26.87
CA LEU A 210 15.91 7.79 28.34
C LEU A 210 17.33 7.50 28.84
N ASN A 211 18.11 6.71 28.10
CA ASN A 211 19.51 6.44 28.43
C ASN A 211 20.49 7.47 27.83
N GLY A 212 20.07 8.19 26.78
CA GLY A 212 20.82 9.27 26.12
C GLY A 212 20.43 10.68 26.57
N ASN A 213 21.04 11.69 25.94
CA ASN A 213 20.94 13.11 26.31
C ASN A 213 19.58 13.79 25.97
N GLY A 214 18.53 13.00 25.70
CA GLY A 214 17.25 13.51 25.17
C GLY A 214 16.22 13.85 26.25
N GLY A 215 16.20 13.08 27.35
CA GLY A 215 15.21 13.24 28.41
C GLY A 215 13.76 13.04 27.94
N PRO A 216 12.80 13.04 28.88
CA PRO A 216 11.38 12.86 28.57
C PRO A 216 10.76 14.01 27.75
N MET A 217 11.41 15.17 27.71
CA MET A 217 10.93 16.33 26.96
C MET A 217 11.05 16.16 25.43
N LEU A 218 12.15 15.57 24.94
CA LEU A 218 12.30 15.30 23.50
C LEU A 218 11.31 14.24 22.99
N ILE A 219 11.05 13.20 23.79
CA ILE A 219 10.03 12.19 23.46
C ILE A 219 8.65 12.85 23.27
N LEU A 220 8.31 13.84 24.11
CA LEU A 220 7.04 14.55 23.99
C LEU A 220 6.95 15.40 22.71
N VAL A 221 8.05 16.06 22.32
CA VAL A 221 8.14 16.82 21.05
C VAL A 221 8.01 15.89 19.85
N GLU A 222 8.69 14.75 19.88
CA GLU A 222 8.62 13.72 18.84
C GLU A 222 7.19 13.20 18.66
N VAL A 223 6.50 12.80 19.73
CA VAL A 223 5.11 12.32 19.65
C VAL A 223 4.16 13.39 19.09
N ILE A 224 4.34 14.66 19.46
CA ILE A 224 3.55 15.76 18.89
C ILE A 224 3.82 15.88 17.38
N LEU A 225 5.08 15.86 16.98
CA LEU A 225 5.47 15.94 15.57
C LEU A 225 4.91 14.75 14.77
N TRP A 226 4.94 13.54 15.34
CA TRP A 226 4.33 12.35 14.76
C TRP A 226 2.83 12.53 14.50
N PHE A 227 2.10 13.07 15.48
CA PHE A 227 0.68 13.39 15.34
C PHE A 227 0.42 14.43 14.23
N VAL A 228 1.27 15.45 14.12
CA VAL A 228 1.16 16.45 13.05
C VAL A 228 1.36 15.81 11.67
N VAL A 229 2.34 14.92 11.54
CA VAL A 229 2.61 14.21 10.28
C VAL A 229 1.48 13.25 9.91
N ILE A 230 0.90 12.54 10.89
CA ILE A 230 -0.31 11.72 10.69
C ILE A 230 -1.45 12.59 10.18
N LEU A 231 -1.70 13.74 10.83
CA LEU A 231 -2.79 14.64 10.45
C LEU A 231 -2.59 15.18 9.02
N ALA A 232 -1.37 15.59 8.67
CA ALA A 232 -1.02 16.01 7.32
C ALA A 232 -1.26 14.88 6.29
N SER A 233 -0.88 13.66 6.62
CA SER A 233 -1.08 12.48 5.76
C SER A 233 -2.56 12.16 5.55
N VAL A 234 -3.37 12.23 6.61
CA VAL A 234 -4.83 12.03 6.54
C VAL A 234 -5.50 13.11 5.69
N LEU A 235 -5.14 14.39 5.91
CA LEU A 235 -5.65 15.50 5.11
C LEU A 235 -5.36 15.30 3.62
N LEU A 236 -4.16 14.81 3.30
CA LEU A 236 -3.74 14.53 1.94
C LEU A 236 -4.61 13.42 1.32
N VAL A 237 -4.74 12.28 1.99
CA VAL A 237 -5.52 11.14 1.47
C VAL A 237 -7.00 11.47 1.33
N MET A 238 -7.55 12.32 2.21
CA MET A 238 -8.96 12.76 2.14
C MET A 238 -9.20 13.96 1.22
N ALA A 239 -8.15 14.66 0.78
CA ALA A 239 -8.30 15.83 -0.07
C ALA A 239 -8.95 15.46 -1.40
N MET A 240 -10.01 16.19 -1.75
CA MET A 240 -10.78 15.96 -2.97
C MET A 240 -11.28 17.26 -3.56
N ARG A 241 -11.11 17.42 -4.88
CA ARG A 241 -11.73 18.48 -5.66
C ARG A 241 -13.10 18.01 -6.14
N ARG A 242 -14.14 18.78 -5.82
CA ARG A 242 -15.51 18.50 -6.25
C ARG A 242 -15.79 19.19 -7.59
N VAL A 243 -16.00 18.41 -8.65
CA VAL A 243 -16.41 18.95 -9.96
C VAL A 243 -17.94 18.87 -10.06
N PRO A 244 -18.67 19.99 -10.13
CA PRO A 244 -20.12 19.97 -10.18
C PRO A 244 -20.61 19.36 -11.50
N VAL A 245 -21.61 18.50 -11.41
CA VAL A 245 -22.31 17.91 -12.55
C VAL A 245 -23.80 18.17 -12.44
N GLN A 246 -24.45 18.34 -13.59
CA GLN A 246 -25.88 18.44 -13.71
C GLN A 246 -26.38 17.29 -14.58
N TYR A 247 -27.45 16.64 -14.15
CA TYR A 247 -28.10 15.59 -14.93
C TYR A 247 -29.35 16.18 -15.57
N ALA A 248 -29.46 16.00 -16.88
CA ALA A 248 -30.66 16.37 -17.61
C ALA A 248 -31.80 15.44 -17.20
N ARG A 249 -32.74 15.93 -16.38
CA ARG A 249 -33.98 15.21 -16.09
C ARG A 249 -35.05 15.64 -17.08
N ARG A 250 -35.56 14.70 -17.89
CA ARG A 250 -36.76 14.93 -18.70
C ARG A 250 -37.95 14.97 -17.75
N THR A 251 -38.51 16.14 -17.48
CA THR A 251 -39.82 16.28 -16.83
C THR A 251 -40.92 15.96 -17.84
N ALA A 252 -41.94 15.22 -17.42
CA ALA A 252 -43.03 14.75 -18.28
C ALA A 252 -43.99 15.87 -18.75
N SER A 253 -43.77 17.13 -18.35
CA SER A 253 -44.75 18.21 -18.48
C SER A 253 -44.44 19.25 -19.56
N GLY A 254 -43.50 19.02 -20.48
CA GLY A 254 -43.25 19.89 -21.64
C GLY A 254 -42.86 21.35 -21.35
N GLY A 255 -42.78 21.75 -20.08
CA GLY A 255 -42.37 23.07 -19.62
C GLY A 255 -40.96 23.04 -19.03
N TYR A 256 -40.15 24.02 -19.40
CA TYR A 256 -38.86 24.28 -18.78
C TYR A 256 -39.08 24.88 -17.39
N GLU A 257 -39.29 24.06 -16.37
CA GLU A 257 -39.07 24.52 -14.99
C GLU A 257 -37.57 24.74 -14.81
N LYS A 258 -37.17 26.02 -14.84
CA LYS A 258 -35.87 26.45 -14.32
C LYS A 258 -35.82 26.08 -12.84
N ASN A 259 -34.89 25.19 -12.52
CA ASN A 259 -34.30 25.05 -11.19
C ASN A 259 -35.26 24.67 -10.05
N ILE A 260 -35.74 23.42 -10.06
CA ILE A 260 -36.01 22.76 -8.77
C ILE A 260 -34.70 22.14 -8.30
N MET A 261 -34.21 22.70 -7.20
CA MET A 261 -32.95 22.46 -6.50
C MET A 261 -32.79 20.99 -6.03
N GLY A 262 -32.51 20.08 -6.97
CA GLY A 262 -32.00 18.75 -6.67
C GLY A 262 -30.51 18.84 -6.38
N SER A 263 -30.10 18.49 -5.16
CA SER A 263 -28.71 18.43 -4.64
C SER A 263 -27.63 18.56 -5.72
N ARG A 264 -26.80 19.61 -5.69
CA ARG A 264 -25.64 19.74 -6.60
C ARG A 264 -24.83 18.44 -6.55
N GLN A 265 -24.98 17.61 -7.57
CA GLN A 265 -24.20 16.38 -7.69
C GLN A 265 -22.79 16.80 -8.14
N TYR A 266 -21.79 16.08 -7.66
CA TYR A 266 -20.41 16.36 -8.00
C TYR A 266 -19.65 15.06 -8.23
N ILE A 267 -18.70 15.10 -9.16
CA ILE A 267 -17.71 14.05 -9.32
C ILE A 267 -16.57 14.36 -8.32
N PRO A 268 -16.28 13.46 -7.38
CA PRO A 268 -15.16 13.60 -6.47
C PRO A 268 -13.85 13.22 -7.17
N LEU A 269 -12.99 14.20 -7.45
CA LEU A 269 -11.64 13.97 -7.94
C LEU A 269 -10.67 14.04 -6.74
N LYS A 270 -10.18 12.89 -6.28
CA LYS A 270 -9.22 12.82 -5.16
C LYS A 270 -7.88 13.46 -5.57
N LEU A 271 -7.21 14.11 -4.61
CA LEU A 271 -5.85 14.66 -4.80
C LEU A 271 -4.88 13.56 -5.24
N ASN A 272 -4.96 12.42 -4.57
CA ASN A 272 -4.27 11.19 -4.93
C ASN A 272 -5.28 10.11 -5.31
N ALA A 273 -5.72 10.11 -6.56
CA ALA A 273 -6.52 9.00 -7.09
C ALA A 273 -5.73 7.67 -7.11
N SER A 274 -4.41 7.79 -7.14
CA SER A 274 -3.43 6.71 -7.21
C SER A 274 -3.27 5.89 -5.91
N GLY A 275 -3.79 6.41 -4.79
CA GLY A 275 -3.58 5.82 -3.48
C GLY A 275 -2.10 5.75 -3.10
N VAL A 276 -1.69 4.65 -2.46
CA VAL A 276 -0.32 4.46 -1.97
C VAL A 276 0.57 3.70 -2.97
N MET A 277 -0.02 3.21 -4.08
CA MET A 277 0.68 2.32 -5.00
C MET A 277 1.93 2.94 -5.68
N PRO A 278 1.94 4.22 -6.11
CA PRO A 278 3.13 4.89 -6.65
C PRO A 278 4.36 4.80 -5.77
N ILE A 279 4.18 4.93 -4.45
CA ILE A 279 5.29 4.92 -3.51
C ILE A 279 5.88 3.52 -3.42
N ILE A 280 5.02 2.50 -3.44
CA ILE A 280 5.43 1.09 -3.49
C ILE A 280 6.21 0.80 -4.78
N PHE A 281 5.77 1.32 -5.94
CA PHE A 281 6.50 1.19 -7.20
C PHE A 281 7.86 1.89 -7.16
N ALA A 282 7.90 3.13 -6.66
CA ALA A 282 9.14 3.87 -6.52
C ALA A 282 10.14 3.11 -5.63
N GLN A 283 9.67 2.58 -4.50
CA GLN A 283 10.49 1.78 -3.59
C GLN A 283 10.99 0.50 -4.25
N ALA A 284 10.12 -0.19 -5.00
CA ALA A 284 10.48 -1.42 -5.71
C ALA A 284 11.64 -1.20 -6.71
N ILE A 285 11.65 -0.05 -7.39
CA ILE A 285 12.71 0.30 -8.33
C ILE A 285 13.99 0.73 -7.62
N MET A 286 13.90 1.36 -6.44
CA MET A 286 15.07 1.71 -5.64
C MET A 286 15.90 0.50 -5.20
N PHE A 287 15.36 -0.73 -5.22
CA PHE A 287 16.15 -1.94 -4.99
C PHE A 287 17.08 -2.29 -6.15
N ALA A 288 16.74 -1.92 -7.40
CA ALA A 288 17.53 -2.30 -8.56
C ALA A 288 18.91 -1.63 -8.60
N PRO A 289 19.06 -0.31 -8.35
CA PRO A 289 20.37 0.33 -8.23
C PRO A 289 21.26 -0.28 -7.16
N GLY A 290 20.69 -0.69 -6.01
CA GLY A 290 21.45 -1.36 -4.94
C GLY A 290 22.03 -2.71 -5.38
N LEU A 291 21.21 -3.54 -6.04
CA LEU A 291 21.65 -4.84 -6.56
C LEU A 291 22.67 -4.72 -7.70
N ILE A 292 22.47 -3.74 -8.58
CA ILE A 292 23.40 -3.46 -9.69
C ILE A 292 24.72 -2.92 -9.12
N GLY A 293 24.67 -1.99 -8.16
CA GLY A 293 25.86 -1.46 -7.47
C GLY A 293 26.73 -2.57 -6.87
N SER A 294 26.11 -3.47 -6.10
CA SER A 294 26.83 -4.61 -5.50
C SER A 294 27.41 -5.60 -6.52
N SER A 295 26.82 -5.68 -7.72
CA SER A 295 27.26 -6.60 -8.77
C SER A 295 28.41 -6.04 -9.62
N PHE A 296 28.59 -4.70 -9.64
CA PHE A 296 29.62 -3.99 -10.40
C PHE A 296 30.68 -3.35 -9.48
N ASN A 297 31.01 -4.02 -8.37
CA ASN A 297 31.89 -3.50 -7.32
C ASN A 297 33.33 -3.17 -7.78
N ASP A 298 33.74 -3.67 -8.95
CA ASP A 298 35.05 -3.41 -9.57
C ASP A 298 35.14 -2.05 -10.29
N THR A 299 34.03 -1.33 -10.50
CA THR A 299 34.02 -0.05 -11.21
C THR A 299 33.78 1.10 -10.24
N ALA A 300 34.49 2.23 -10.38
CA ALA A 300 34.29 3.42 -9.55
C ALA A 300 32.83 3.93 -9.53
N ILE A 301 32.09 3.70 -10.62
CA ILE A 301 30.65 3.99 -10.74
C ILE A 301 29.81 3.02 -9.89
N GLY A 302 30.19 1.75 -9.82
CA GLY A 302 29.52 0.73 -9.00
C GLY A 302 29.68 1.03 -7.51
N GLN A 303 30.90 1.39 -7.08
CA GLN A 303 31.17 1.80 -5.70
C GLN A 303 30.46 3.12 -5.33
N TRP A 304 30.44 4.09 -6.24
CA TRP A 304 29.68 5.33 -6.01
C TRP A 304 28.17 5.06 -5.87
N MET A 305 27.62 4.19 -6.72
CA MET A 305 26.22 3.77 -6.60
C MET A 305 25.97 3.01 -5.29
N GLU A 306 26.83 2.07 -4.91
CA GLU A 306 26.67 1.29 -3.69
C GLU A 306 26.69 2.18 -2.44
N VAL A 307 27.63 3.12 -2.34
CA VAL A 307 27.72 4.05 -1.20
C VAL A 307 26.54 5.02 -1.15
N GLN A 308 26.09 5.55 -2.28
CA GLN A 308 24.98 6.53 -2.31
C GLN A 308 23.59 5.90 -2.22
N PHE A 309 23.42 4.64 -2.61
CA PHE A 309 22.13 3.92 -2.57
C PHE A 309 21.99 2.94 -1.39
N SER A 310 23.07 2.64 -0.66
CA SER A 310 22.99 1.88 0.61
C SER A 310 22.44 2.73 1.75
N ASP A 311 22.75 4.03 1.78
CA ASP A 311 22.23 4.96 2.77
C ASP A 311 20.87 5.54 2.35
N ILE A 312 19.79 5.00 2.94
CA ILE A 312 18.42 5.52 2.79
C ILE A 312 18.32 7.01 3.16
N PHE A 313 19.19 7.48 4.06
CA PHE A 313 19.18 8.85 4.54
C PHE A 313 20.08 9.78 3.72
N GLY A 314 20.77 9.24 2.73
CA GLY A 314 21.56 9.99 1.76
C GLY A 314 20.72 10.98 0.96
N LEU A 315 21.27 12.16 0.69
CA LEU A 315 20.58 13.18 -0.12
C LEU A 315 20.33 12.67 -1.56
N ALA A 316 21.26 11.90 -2.13
CA ALA A 316 21.12 11.32 -3.46
C ALA A 316 19.98 10.30 -3.55
N TYR A 317 19.88 9.39 -2.57
CA TYR A 317 18.78 8.41 -2.47
C TYR A 317 17.43 9.12 -2.40
N ASN A 318 17.30 10.11 -1.52
CA ASN A 318 16.04 10.81 -1.27
C ASN A 318 15.58 11.68 -2.44
N ILE A 319 16.52 12.32 -3.15
CA ILE A 319 16.19 13.09 -4.36
C ILE A 319 15.70 12.16 -5.46
N LEU A 320 16.41 11.05 -5.72
CA LEU A 320 15.98 10.08 -6.72
C LEU A 320 14.63 9.45 -6.35
N PHE A 321 14.46 9.07 -5.09
CA PHE A 321 13.23 8.48 -4.58
C PHE A 321 12.05 9.45 -4.69
N GLY A 322 12.22 10.72 -4.30
CA GLY A 322 11.20 11.76 -4.46
C GLY A 322 10.83 12.00 -5.92
N LEU A 323 11.83 12.02 -6.83
CA LEU A 323 11.60 12.17 -8.27
C LEU A 323 10.84 10.97 -8.85
N LEU A 324 11.21 9.74 -8.47
CA LEU A 324 10.50 8.53 -8.84
C LEU A 324 9.05 8.57 -8.34
N ILE A 325 8.80 8.99 -7.09
CA ILE A 325 7.44 9.14 -6.56
C ILE A 325 6.62 10.10 -7.43
N ILE A 326 7.19 11.24 -7.83
CA ILE A 326 6.49 12.21 -8.68
C ILE A 326 6.13 11.57 -10.02
N ILE A 327 7.10 10.95 -10.71
CA ILE A 327 6.89 10.29 -12.00
C ILE A 327 5.83 9.19 -11.90
N PHE A 328 5.94 8.29 -10.92
CA PHE A 328 5.00 7.18 -10.74
C PHE A 328 3.61 7.66 -10.33
N THR A 329 3.51 8.73 -9.54
CA THR A 329 2.21 9.29 -9.17
C THR A 329 1.48 9.83 -10.39
N TYR A 330 2.19 10.53 -11.28
CA TYR A 330 1.64 11.00 -12.55
C TYR A 330 1.24 9.85 -13.48
N PHE A 331 2.19 8.94 -13.70
CA PHE A 331 1.99 7.80 -14.59
C PHE A 331 0.78 6.95 -14.15
N TYR A 332 0.72 6.59 -12.87
CA TYR A 332 -0.36 5.75 -12.36
C TYR A 332 -1.71 6.47 -12.33
N THR A 333 -1.74 7.77 -12.00
CA THR A 333 -2.99 8.55 -12.01
C THR A 333 -3.58 8.63 -13.42
N ALA A 334 -2.74 8.88 -14.43
CA ALA A 334 -3.17 8.93 -15.83
C ALA A 334 -3.76 7.60 -16.31
N ILE A 335 -3.22 6.47 -15.84
CA ILE A 335 -3.68 5.13 -16.24
C ILE A 335 -4.97 4.74 -15.54
N THR A 336 -5.06 5.01 -14.23
CA THR A 336 -6.19 4.54 -13.41
C THR A 336 -7.45 5.38 -13.57
N VAL A 337 -7.31 6.65 -13.95
CA VAL A 337 -8.42 7.58 -14.15
C VAL A 337 -8.53 7.96 -15.62
N PRO A 338 -9.10 7.09 -16.49
CA PRO A 338 -9.30 7.39 -17.90
C PRO A 338 -10.41 8.45 -18.07
N THR A 339 -10.01 9.71 -18.17
CA THR A 339 -10.88 10.89 -18.32
C THR A 339 -11.81 10.78 -19.52
N ASN A 340 -11.34 10.18 -20.61
CA ASN A 340 -12.15 9.86 -21.80
C ASN A 340 -13.36 8.97 -21.47
N LYS A 341 -13.14 7.88 -20.71
CA LYS A 341 -14.24 6.99 -20.30
C LYS A 341 -15.19 7.68 -19.33
N MET A 342 -14.67 8.48 -18.40
CA MET A 342 -15.49 9.24 -17.47
C MET A 342 -16.42 10.23 -18.20
N ALA A 343 -15.92 10.88 -19.25
CA ALA A 343 -16.73 11.78 -20.08
C ALA A 343 -17.81 11.03 -20.87
N ASP A 344 -17.47 9.87 -21.44
CA ASP A 344 -18.43 9.00 -22.14
C ASP A 344 -19.51 8.45 -21.20
N ASP A 345 -19.13 8.01 -19.99
CA ASP A 345 -20.06 7.53 -18.97
C ASP A 345 -20.97 8.67 -18.46
N LEU A 346 -20.44 9.88 -18.32
CA LEU A 346 -21.22 11.06 -17.95
C LEU A 346 -22.26 11.38 -19.05
N LYS A 347 -21.82 11.37 -20.32
CA LYS A 347 -22.69 11.56 -21.49
C LYS A 347 -23.77 10.48 -21.56
N ARG A 348 -23.41 9.21 -21.35
CA ARG A 348 -24.35 8.07 -21.35
C ARG A 348 -25.38 8.15 -20.22
N SER A 349 -24.97 8.69 -19.08
CA SER A 349 -25.84 8.89 -17.91
C SER A 349 -26.71 10.14 -18.00
N GLY A 350 -26.66 10.89 -19.12
CA GLY A 350 -27.38 12.17 -19.28
C GLY A 350 -26.85 13.30 -18.40
N GLY A 351 -25.64 13.14 -17.85
CA GLY A 351 -24.93 14.15 -17.09
C GLY A 351 -24.10 15.06 -17.98
N PHE A 352 -23.86 16.28 -17.54
CA PHE A 352 -22.91 17.21 -18.14
C PHE A 352 -22.31 18.15 -17.10
N ILE A 353 -21.12 18.67 -17.39
CA ILE A 353 -20.48 19.70 -16.58
C ILE A 353 -21.00 21.06 -17.07
N PRO A 354 -21.57 21.91 -16.20
CA PRO A 354 -22.06 23.22 -16.60
C PRO A 354 -20.98 24.05 -17.30
N GLY A 355 -21.28 24.57 -18.49
CA GLY A 355 -20.36 25.40 -19.28
C GLY A 355 -19.41 24.63 -20.21
N ILE A 356 -19.47 23.30 -20.26
CA ILE A 356 -18.60 22.47 -21.11
C ILE A 356 -19.45 21.52 -21.95
N ARG A 357 -19.12 21.38 -23.23
CA ARG A 357 -19.87 20.50 -24.13
C ARG A 357 -19.61 19.02 -23.77
N PRO A 358 -20.65 18.16 -23.73
CA PRO A 358 -20.47 16.73 -23.48
C PRO A 358 -19.63 16.04 -24.55
N GLY A 359 -18.71 15.16 -24.14
CA GLY A 359 -17.81 14.43 -25.03
C GLY A 359 -16.35 14.86 -24.84
N LYS A 360 -15.65 15.14 -25.95
CA LYS A 360 -14.22 15.43 -25.93
C LYS A 360 -13.85 16.64 -25.06
N ASP A 361 -14.59 17.74 -25.14
CA ASP A 361 -14.35 18.93 -24.31
C ASP A 361 -14.47 18.64 -22.80
N THR A 362 -15.37 17.72 -22.42
CA THR A 362 -15.50 17.24 -21.04
C THR A 362 -14.30 16.40 -20.63
N ALA A 363 -13.80 15.52 -21.52
CA ALA A 363 -12.62 14.72 -21.26
C ALA A 363 -11.37 15.59 -21.09
N ASP A 364 -11.14 16.55 -21.99
CA ASP A 364 -10.00 17.47 -21.94
C ASP A 364 -10.03 18.35 -20.68
N PHE A 365 -11.23 18.78 -20.25
CA PHE A 365 -11.39 19.49 -18.99
C PHE A 365 -11.04 18.63 -17.78
N LEU A 366 -11.58 17.40 -17.71
CA LEU A 366 -11.28 16.47 -16.63
C LEU A 366 -9.77 16.14 -16.58
N ASP A 367 -9.14 15.96 -17.74
CA ASP A 367 -7.71 15.70 -17.87
C ASP A 367 -6.84 16.87 -17.38
N LYS A 368 -7.17 18.10 -17.80
CA LYS A 368 -6.51 19.31 -17.30
C LYS A 368 -6.68 19.47 -15.79
N VAL A 369 -7.89 19.22 -15.28
CA VAL A 369 -8.19 19.29 -13.85
C VAL A 369 -7.39 18.24 -13.07
N MET A 370 -7.35 16.99 -13.54
CA MET A 370 -6.59 15.91 -12.92
C MET A 370 -5.10 16.21 -12.91
N SER A 371 -4.54 16.67 -14.03
CA SER A 371 -3.11 17.02 -14.12
C SER A 371 -2.72 18.15 -13.16
N LEU A 372 -3.57 19.18 -13.04
CA LEU A 372 -3.36 20.32 -12.12
C LEU A 372 -3.49 19.93 -10.64
N ILE A 373 -4.32 18.93 -10.33
CA ILE A 373 -4.46 18.40 -8.97
C ILE A 373 -3.29 17.49 -8.62
N THR A 374 -2.87 16.65 -9.57
CA THR A 374 -1.82 15.64 -9.36
C THR A 374 -0.44 16.30 -9.13
N PHE A 375 -0.18 17.47 -9.71
CA PHE A 375 1.07 18.22 -9.50
C PHE A 375 1.38 18.51 -8.03
N PRO A 376 0.57 19.30 -7.30
CA PRO A 376 0.81 19.55 -5.88
C PRO A 376 0.68 18.27 -5.05
N GLY A 377 -0.19 17.33 -5.41
CA GLY A 377 -0.35 16.06 -4.70
C GLY A 377 0.91 15.21 -4.71
N SER A 378 1.55 15.06 -5.88
CA SER A 378 2.78 14.30 -6.06
C SER A 378 3.99 14.92 -5.37
N ILE A 379 4.11 16.25 -5.39
CA ILE A 379 5.17 16.97 -4.66
C ILE A 379 5.00 16.79 -3.16
N PHE A 380 3.79 16.96 -2.63
CA PHE A 380 3.51 16.74 -1.21
C PHE A 380 3.76 15.29 -0.77
N LEU A 381 3.41 14.32 -1.62
CA LEU A 381 3.73 12.92 -1.36
C LEU A 381 5.24 12.67 -1.30
N ALA A 382 6.00 13.24 -2.24
CA ALA A 382 7.45 13.12 -2.26
C ALA A 382 8.09 13.77 -1.01
N ILE A 383 7.60 14.94 -0.61
CA ILE A 383 8.05 15.62 0.61
C ILE A 383 7.79 14.75 1.84
N LEU A 384 6.57 14.20 1.98
CA LEU A 384 6.26 13.30 3.10
C LEU A 384 7.19 12.08 3.08
N ALA A 385 7.34 11.41 1.95
CA ALA A 385 8.16 10.22 1.85
C ALA A 385 9.65 10.44 2.19
N VAL A 386 10.18 11.64 1.93
CA VAL A 386 11.56 12.04 2.25
C VAL A 386 11.68 12.64 3.66
N PHE A 387 10.57 13.03 4.28
CA PHE A 387 10.53 13.61 5.62
C PHE A 387 11.25 12.78 6.71
N PRO A 388 11.12 11.42 6.76
CA PRO A 388 11.90 10.60 7.68
C PRO A 388 13.40 10.90 7.67
N ALA A 389 13.98 11.06 6.49
CA ALA A 389 15.41 11.24 6.34
C ALA A 389 15.90 12.58 6.87
N ILE A 390 15.08 13.61 6.73
CA ILE A 390 15.34 14.93 7.31
C ILE A 390 15.27 14.84 8.84
N VAL A 391 14.29 14.12 9.37
CA VAL A 391 14.10 13.94 10.82
C VAL A 391 15.26 13.15 11.44
N VAL A 392 15.71 12.05 10.84
CA VAL A 392 16.87 11.30 11.32
C VAL A 392 18.11 12.18 11.39
N LYS A 393 18.39 12.94 10.32
CA LYS A 393 19.60 13.74 10.23
C LYS A 393 19.60 14.96 11.15
N LEU A 394 18.44 15.54 11.43
CA LEU A 394 18.31 16.74 12.27
C LEU A 394 18.05 16.44 13.75
N MET A 395 17.35 15.35 14.07
CA MET A 395 16.93 15.00 15.43
C MET A 395 17.66 13.78 16.00
N ASP A 396 18.49 13.08 15.22
CA ASP A 396 19.25 11.89 15.64
C ASP A 396 18.32 10.82 16.25
N ILE A 397 17.19 10.58 15.58
CA ILE A 397 16.19 9.57 15.93
C ILE A 397 16.64 8.21 15.36
N GLN A 398 16.34 7.11 16.04
CA GLN A 398 16.60 5.77 15.49
C GLN A 398 15.91 5.56 14.13
N ALA A 399 16.65 4.97 13.19
CA ALA A 399 16.18 4.71 11.83
C ALA A 399 14.82 3.98 11.78
N ASN A 400 14.62 3.00 12.68
CA ASN A 400 13.38 2.25 12.79
C ASN A 400 12.18 3.13 13.16
N TRP A 401 12.35 4.02 14.16
CA TRP A 401 11.30 4.93 14.57
C TRP A 401 11.02 5.97 13.49
N ALA A 402 12.06 6.48 12.84
CA ALA A 402 11.95 7.45 11.78
C ALA A 402 11.16 6.98 10.55
N LEU A 403 11.18 5.68 10.23
CA LEU A 403 10.32 5.14 9.16
C LEU A 403 8.84 5.44 9.43
N PHE A 404 8.41 5.49 10.69
CA PHE A 404 7.06 5.86 11.08
C PHE A 404 6.79 7.38 11.05
N TYR A 405 7.83 8.22 10.91
CA TYR A 405 7.73 9.68 10.74
C TYR A 405 7.67 10.07 9.27
N GLY A 406 6.49 9.96 8.68
CA GLY A 406 6.22 10.53 7.34
C GLY A 406 6.58 9.63 6.17
N GLY A 407 7.23 8.49 6.42
CA GLY A 407 7.72 7.61 5.36
C GLY A 407 6.64 6.79 4.65
N THR A 408 7.10 5.97 3.70
CA THR A 408 6.28 5.02 2.95
C THR A 408 5.39 4.16 3.86
N SER A 409 5.90 3.73 5.01
CA SER A 409 5.17 2.88 5.95
C SER A 409 3.96 3.60 6.58
N LEU A 410 4.11 4.89 6.94
CA LEU A 410 3.02 5.71 7.47
C LEU A 410 1.94 5.94 6.42
N LEU A 411 2.34 6.27 5.19
CA LEU A 411 1.41 6.51 4.09
C LEU A 411 0.63 5.24 3.72
N ILE A 412 1.29 4.08 3.73
CA ILE A 412 0.63 2.78 3.57
C ILE A 412 -0.38 2.57 4.70
N MET A 413 0.03 2.77 5.95
CA MET A 413 -0.84 2.57 7.10
C MET A 413 -2.10 3.44 7.04
N VAL A 414 -1.94 4.75 6.83
CA VAL A 414 -3.05 5.70 6.75
C VAL A 414 -3.94 5.43 5.54
N GLY A 415 -3.35 5.17 4.37
CA GLY A 415 -4.09 4.89 3.14
C GLY A 415 -4.99 3.66 3.26
N VAL A 416 -4.42 2.55 3.75
CA VAL A 416 -5.16 1.29 3.92
C VAL A 416 -6.22 1.41 5.02
N ALA A 417 -5.93 2.13 6.10
CA ALA A 417 -6.91 2.38 7.16
C ALA A 417 -8.11 3.17 6.62
N ILE A 418 -7.88 4.24 5.85
CA ILE A 418 -8.93 5.05 5.24
C ILE A 418 -9.74 4.23 4.22
N ASP A 419 -9.08 3.45 3.36
CA ASP A 419 -9.77 2.61 2.38
C ASP A 419 -10.65 1.55 3.05
N THR A 420 -10.16 0.92 4.12
CA THR A 420 -10.92 -0.06 4.91
C THR A 420 -12.17 0.60 5.52
N VAL A 421 -12.02 1.79 6.12
CA VAL A 421 -13.15 2.55 6.68
C VAL A 421 -14.14 2.97 5.58
N GLN A 422 -13.67 3.42 4.43
CA GLN A 422 -14.52 3.79 3.28
C GLN A 422 -15.31 2.60 2.74
N GLN A 423 -14.71 1.41 2.68
CA GLN A 423 -15.40 0.20 2.25
C GLN A 423 -16.46 -0.24 3.28
N VAL A 424 -16.14 -0.21 4.57
CA VAL A 424 -17.11 -0.49 5.64
C VAL A 424 -18.30 0.46 5.55
N ASN A 425 -18.04 1.76 5.40
CA ASN A 425 -19.10 2.78 5.28
C ASN A 425 -19.96 2.56 4.03
N SER A 426 -19.34 2.24 2.88
CA SER A 426 -20.07 1.92 1.64
C SER A 426 -20.99 0.71 1.83
N TYR A 427 -20.51 -0.32 2.53
CA TYR A 427 -21.29 -1.52 2.83
C TYR A 427 -22.47 -1.22 3.78
N LEU A 428 -22.24 -0.41 4.81
CA LEU A 428 -23.30 0.05 5.73
C LEU A 428 -24.37 0.89 5.00
N LEU A 429 -23.95 1.77 4.08
CA LEU A 429 -24.84 2.66 3.33
C LEU A 429 -25.74 1.89 2.36
N ASN A 430 -25.19 0.91 1.64
CA ASN A 430 -25.95 0.08 0.70
C ASN A 430 -27.10 -0.68 1.40
N ARG A 431 -26.88 -1.14 2.63
CA ARG A 431 -27.93 -1.81 3.41
C ARG A 431 -29.05 -0.87 3.90
N HIS A 432 -28.71 0.39 4.21
CA HIS A 432 -29.74 1.40 4.54
C HIS A 432 -30.63 1.72 3.32
N TYR A 433 -30.10 1.60 2.10
CA TYR A 433 -30.87 1.72 0.86
C TYR A 433 -31.88 0.59 0.67
N ASP A 434 -31.52 -0.67 0.96
CA ASP A 434 -32.45 -1.81 0.90
C ASP A 434 -33.62 -1.68 1.88
N GLY A 435 -33.38 -1.10 3.06
CA GLY A 435 -34.42 -0.82 4.05
C GLY A 435 -35.47 0.18 3.57
N LEU A 436 -35.04 1.20 2.82
CA LEU A 436 -35.93 2.22 2.23
C LEU A 436 -36.70 1.67 1.02
N MET A 437 -36.09 0.82 0.19
CA MET A 437 -36.76 0.21 -0.97
C MET A 437 -37.83 -0.82 -0.58
N LYS A 438 -37.67 -1.55 0.54
CA LYS A 438 -38.70 -2.49 1.04
C LYS A 438 -39.97 -1.80 1.56
N SER A 439 -39.91 -0.52 1.92
CA SER A 439 -41.08 0.23 2.42
C SER A 439 -42.03 0.73 1.31
N GLY A 440 -41.74 0.46 0.04
CA GLY A 440 -42.50 0.93 -1.11
C GLY A 440 -43.33 -0.14 -1.82
N LYS A 441 -44.13 -0.94 -1.10
CA LYS A 441 -45.13 -1.81 -1.76
C LYS A 441 -46.40 -1.96 -0.93
N ASN A 442 -47.30 -1.01 -1.11
CA ASN A 442 -48.75 -1.19 -0.91
C ASN A 442 -49.49 -0.26 -1.89
N ARG A 443 -49.34 -0.53 -3.19
CA ARG A 443 -50.33 -0.07 -4.17
C ARG A 443 -51.28 -1.25 -4.38
N LYS A 444 -52.38 -1.25 -3.63
CA LYS A 444 -53.52 -2.13 -3.92
C LYS A 444 -53.93 -1.84 -5.37
N VAL A 445 -53.86 -2.87 -6.20
CA VAL A 445 -54.58 -2.89 -7.46
C VAL A 445 -56.04 -3.05 -7.06
N ALA A 446 -56.85 -2.02 -7.33
CA ALA A 446 -58.29 -2.07 -7.30
C ALA A 446 -58.77 -1.79 -8.72
#